data_AF-A0A7W7VTL1-F1
#
_entry.id   AF-A0A7W7VTL1-F1
#
_cell.length_a   1.000
_cell.length_b   1.000
_cell.length_c   1.000
_cell.angle_alpha   90.00
_cell.angle_beta   90.00
_cell.angle_gamma   90.00
#
_symmetry.space_group_name_H-M   'P 1'
#
loop_
_entity.id
_entity.type
_entity.pdbx_description
1 polymer ?
#
loop_
_entity_poly.entity_id
_entity_poly.type
_entity_poly.pdbx_seq_one_letter_code
_entity_poly.pdbx_strand_id
1 'polypeptide(L)' 'MADRPFVLLSVATSVDGYIDDTSPQRLLLSNAEDFDRVDQVRAESDAILIGGNTLRRDNPRLP' A
#
# COMPACT_ATOMS: atom_id res chain seq x y z
N MET A 1 23.42 -7.57 18.82
CA MET A 1 22.85 -7.62 17.46
C MET A 1 21.62 -6.74 17.51
N ALA A 2 21.53 -5.67 16.72
CA ALA A 2 20.31 -4.86 16.72
C ALA A 2 19.17 -5.72 16.18
N ASP A 3 18.07 -5.80 16.93
CA ASP A 3 16.88 -6.52 16.50
C ASP A 3 16.37 -5.86 15.21
N ARG A 4 16.15 -6.67 14.16
CA ARG A 4 15.62 -6.17 12.90
C ARG A 4 14.09 -6.15 12.99
N PRO A 5 13.42 -5.11 12.47
CA PRO A 5 11.96 -5.08 12.46
C PRO A 5 11.42 -6.24 11.61
N PHE A 6 10.28 -6.79 12.01
CA PHE A 6 9.50 -7.67 11.15
C PHE A 6 8.88 -6.85 10.02
N VAL A 7 9.02 -7.32 8.77
CA VAL A 7 8.56 -6.58 7.58
C VAL A 7 7.48 -7.36 6.87
N LEU A 8 6.30 -6.77 6.77
CA LEU A 8 5.20 -7.24 5.94
C LEU A 8 5.12 -6.39 4.67
N LEU A 9 5.19 -7.04 3.51
CA LEU A 9 4.97 -6.40 2.21
C LEU A 9 3.54 -6.68 1.74
N SER A 10 2.79 -5.62 1.44
CA SER A 10 1.45 -5.70 0.85
C SER A 10 1.45 -5.07 -0.54
N VAL A 11 0.86 -5.75 -1.52
CA VAL A 11 0.72 -5.27 -2.89
C VAL A 11 -0.64 -5.70 -3.46
N ALA A 12 -1.35 -4.76 -4.10
CA ALA A 12 -2.51 -5.05 -4.92
C ALA A 12 -2.05 -5.15 -6.37
N THR A 13 -2.53 -6.16 -7.10
CA THR A 13 -2.15 -6.41 -8.48
C THR A 13 -3.35 -6.82 -9.31
N SER A 14 -3.39 -6.40 -10.57
CA SER A 14 -4.32 -6.90 -11.56
C SER A 14 -4.05 -8.38 -11.88
N VAL A 15 -5.01 -9.04 -12.53
CA VAL A 15 -4.91 -10.47 -12.88
C VAL A 15 -3.71 -10.76 -13.81
N ASP A 16 -3.31 -9.78 -14.61
CA ASP A 16 -2.17 -9.82 -15.53
C ASP A 16 -0.84 -9.33 -14.90
N GLY A 17 -0.82 -9.05 -13.60
CA GLY A 17 0.42 -8.83 -12.84
C GLY A 17 0.90 -7.38 -12.78
N TYR A 18 0.07 -6.41 -13.18
CA TYR A 18 0.39 -4.99 -13.07
C TYR A 18 -0.08 -4.42 -11.72
N ILE A 19 0.59 -3.37 -11.26
CA ILE A 19 0.33 -2.71 -9.96
C ILE A 19 -0.09 -1.25 -10.12
N ASP A 20 -0.05 -0.74 -11.35
CA ASP A 20 -0.37 0.64 -11.73
C ASP A 20 -0.64 0.70 -13.23
N ASP A 21 -1.18 1.82 -13.70
CA ASP A 21 -1.31 2.14 -15.12
C ASP A 21 -0.43 3.35 -15.51
N THR A 22 -0.49 3.75 -16.78
CA THR A 22 0.27 4.91 -17.30
C THR A 22 -0.50 6.23 -17.20
N SER A 23 -1.69 6.22 -16.56
CA SER A 23 -2.55 7.38 -16.44
C SER A 23 -2.07 8.29 -15.30
N PRO A 24 -2.42 9.58 -15.32
CA PRO A 24 -2.13 10.48 -14.20
C PRO A 24 -3.08 10.24 -13.01
N GLN A 25 -4.11 9.42 -13.18
CA GLN A 25 -5.11 9.15 -12.16
C GLN A 25 -4.60 8.06 -11.23
N ARG A 26 -5.07 8.10 -9.98
CA ARG A 26 -4.81 7.03 -9.02
C ARG A 26 -5.60 5.79 -9.45
N LEU A 27 -4.91 4.69 -9.71
CA LEU A 27 -5.53 3.40 -9.99
C LEU A 27 -5.99 2.73 -8.68
N LEU A 28 -7.27 2.36 -8.62
CA LEU A 28 -7.83 1.56 -7.52
C LEU A 28 -8.05 0.13 -8.02
N LEU A 29 -7.11 -0.76 -7.72
CA LEU A 29 -7.20 -2.18 -8.10
C LEU A 29 -8.10 -3.01 -7.18
N SER A 30 -8.13 -2.63 -5.91
CA SER A 30 -8.80 -3.38 -4.84
C SER A 30 -10.22 -2.90 -4.59
N ASN A 31 -11.04 -3.77 -3.98
CA ASN A 31 -12.38 -3.44 -3.51
C ASN A 31 -12.34 -2.86 -2.08
N ALA A 32 -13.50 -2.43 -1.57
CA ALA A 32 -13.63 -1.86 -0.23
C ALA A 32 -13.16 -2.83 0.88
N GLU A 33 -13.51 -4.11 0.78
CA GLU A 33 -13.12 -5.13 1.77
C GLU A 33 -11.60 -5.29 1.86
N ASP A 34 -10.90 -5.29 0.74
CA ASP A 34 -9.43 -5.35 0.73
C ASP A 34 -8.80 -4.05 1.25
N PHE A 35 -9.42 -2.89 1.00
CA PHE A 35 -8.98 -1.64 1.62
C PHE A 35 -9.12 -1.67 3.15
N ASP A 36 -10.23 -2.18 3.68
CA ASP A 36 -10.45 -2.32 5.13
C ASP A 36 -9.42 -3.28 5.75
N ARG A 37 -9.13 -4.40 5.07
CA ARG A 37 -8.09 -5.35 5.48
C ARG A 37 -6.70 -4.70 5.53
N VAL A 38 -6.34 -3.92 4.50
CA VAL A 38 -5.06 -3.19 4.45
C VAL A 38 -4.98 -2.12 5.54
N ASP A 39 -6.10 -1.47 5.85
CA ASP A 39 -6.18 -0.49 6.92
C ASP A 39 -5.94 -1.14 8.30
N GLN A 40 -6.55 -2.29 8.56
CA GLN A 40 -6.28 -3.06 9.79
C GLN A 40 -4.80 -3.45 9.91
N VAL A 41 -4.18 -3.95 8.83
CA VAL A 41 -2.76 -4.29 8.81
C VAL A 41 -1.87 -3.08 9.14
N ARG A 42 -2.24 -1.90 8.63
CA ARG A 42 -1.54 -0.65 8.94
C ARG A 42 -1.69 -0.26 10.40
N ALA A 43 -2.89 -0.40 10.96
CA ALA A 43 -3.16 -0.09 12.36
C ALA A 43 -2.40 -1.02 13.34
N GLU A 44 -2.12 -2.25 12.92
CA GLU A 44 -1.33 -3.23 13.68
C GLU A 44 0.20 -3.07 13.51
N SER A 45 0.64 -2.19 12.60
CA SER A 45 2.06 -1.96 12.31
C SER A 45 2.60 -0.73 13.03
N ASP A 46 3.78 -0.85 13.66
CA ASP A 46 4.45 0.28 14.33
C ASP A 46 4.90 1.39 13.36
N ALA A 47 5.10 1.05 12.08
CA ALA A 47 5.51 1.98 11.05
C ALA A 47 5.02 1.57 9.66
N ILE A 48 4.70 2.56 8.84
CA ILE A 48 4.31 2.37 7.43
C ILE A 48 5.40 2.96 6.54
N LEU A 49 5.95 2.13 5.65
CA LEU A 49 6.89 2.57 4.63
C LEU A 49 6.18 2.66 3.26
N ILE A 50 6.28 3.82 2.62
CA ILE A 50 5.83 4.03 1.24
C ILE A 50 6.91 4.70 0.39
N GLY A 51 6.82 4.51 -0.93
CA GLY A 51 7.67 5.23 -1.88
C GLY A 51 7.26 6.70 -2.03
N GLY A 52 8.23 7.58 -2.29
CA GLY A 52 7.95 9.00 -2.53
C GLY A 52 7.05 9.28 -3.74
N ASN A 53 7.05 8.39 -4.74
CA ASN A 53 6.14 8.49 -5.89
C ASN A 53 4.69 8.23 -5.49
N THR A 54 4.44 7.21 -4.66
CA THR A 54 3.11 6.91 -4.09
C THR A 54 2.58 8.10 -3.30
N LEU A 55 3.41 8.73 -2.46
CA LEU A 55 3.01 9.93 -1.73
C LEU A 55 2.54 11.06 -2.67
N ARG A 56 3.31 11.31 -3.74
CA ARG A 56 3.02 12.40 -4.69
C ARG A 56 1.81 12.14 -5.57
N ARG A 57 1.62 10.90 -6.05
CA ARG A 57 0.53 10.55 -6.97
C ARG A 57 -0.78 10.26 -6.26
N ASP A 58 -0.71 9.59 -5.12
CA ASP A 58 -1.91 9.03 -4.50
C ASP A 58 -2.39 9.83 -3.29
N ASN A 59 -1.52 10.69 -2.73
CA ASN A 59 -1.75 11.43 -1.49
C ASN A 59 -2.51 10.60 -0.44
N PRO A 60 -1.99 9.42 -0.08
CA PRO A 60 -2.74 8.48 0.74
C PRO A 60 -2.93 9.05 2.15
N ARG A 61 -4.12 8.83 2.71
CA ARG A 61 -4.32 8.97 4.14
C ARG A 61 -3.60 7.80 4.81
N LEU A 62 -2.68 8.10 5.72
CA LEU A 62 -1.98 7.14 6.54
C LEU A 62 -2.43 7.37 8.00
N PRO A 63 -2.82 6.32 8.73
CA PRO A 63 -3.15 6.42 10.15
C PRO A 63 -1.93 6.77 11.01
#